data_AF-A0A9D5N3K8-F1
#
_entry.id   AF-A0A9D5N3K8-F1
#
_cell.length_a   1.000
_cell.length_b   1.000
_cell.length_c   1.000
_cell.angle_alpha   90.00
_cell.angle_beta   90.00
_cell.angle_gamma   90.00
#
_symmetry.space_group_name_H-M   'P 1'
#
loop_
_entity.id
_entity.type
_entity.pdbx_description
1 polymer ?
#
loop_
_entity_poly.entity_id
_entity_poly.type
_entity_poly.pdbx_seq_one_letter_code
_entity_poly.pdbx_strand_id
1 'polypeptide(L)'
;MARFGSDFRIRVSTEVLREKSDVVEGLLEELRGEFEELYTGINRTSSYWEGEGGTKRRSEYAQKQKTVERMLQRLREYPEDLLEMAGVYEEAEAKSTGYSEPLSADVIV
;
A
#
# COMPACT_ATOMS: atom_id res chain seq x y z
N MET A 1 -34.46 22.22 -17.08
CA MET A 1 -33.35 22.75 -16.24
C MET A 1 -33.13 21.78 -15.08
N ALA A 2 -32.30 20.75 -15.28
CA ALA A 2 -31.98 19.76 -14.25
C ALA A 2 -30.66 20.14 -13.59
N ARG A 3 -30.69 20.41 -12.29
CA ARG A 3 -29.51 20.68 -11.48
C ARG A 3 -28.80 19.37 -11.16
N PHE A 4 -27.65 19.14 -11.79
CA PHE A 4 -26.59 18.29 -11.25
C PHE A 4 -25.52 19.23 -10.71
N GLY A 5 -25.60 19.56 -9.42
CA GLY A 5 -24.64 20.49 -8.81
C GLY A 5 -24.67 20.40 -7.30
N SER A 6 -23.48 20.21 -6.72
CA SER A 6 -23.12 20.00 -5.30
C SER A 6 -23.51 18.62 -4.77
N ASP A 7 -22.60 17.72 -4.35
CA ASP A 7 -21.41 17.98 -3.54
C ASP A 7 -20.38 16.81 -3.55
N PHE A 8 -20.05 16.25 -4.72
CA PHE A 8 -18.95 15.26 -4.81
C PHE A 8 -17.61 15.99 -4.98
N ARG A 9 -16.92 16.26 -3.87
CA ARG A 9 -15.59 16.89 -3.87
C ARG A 9 -14.52 15.82 -3.65
N ILE A 10 -13.70 15.58 -4.68
CA ILE A 10 -12.45 14.85 -4.54
C ILE A 10 -11.57 15.62 -3.55
N ARG A 11 -11.29 15.01 -2.40
CA ARG A 11 -10.42 15.62 -1.37
C ARG A 11 -8.93 15.38 -1.63
N VAL A 12 -8.60 14.36 -2.43
CA VAL A 12 -7.23 13.92 -2.74
C VAL A 12 -7.19 13.45 -4.20
N SER A 13 -6.26 13.94 -5.01
CA SER A 13 -6.13 13.54 -6.42
C SER A 13 -5.61 12.10 -6.55
N THR A 14 -5.95 11.43 -7.65
CA THR A 14 -5.47 10.06 -7.97
C THR A 14 -3.94 10.00 -8.03
N GLU A 15 -3.29 11.05 -8.53
CA GLU A 15 -1.83 11.22 -8.53
C GLU A 15 -1.25 11.18 -7.12
N VAL A 16 -1.86 11.89 -6.15
CA VAL A 16 -1.41 11.88 -4.75
C VAL A 16 -1.63 10.51 -4.12
N LEU A 17 -2.72 9.81 -4.45
CA LEU A 17 -2.94 8.44 -3.96
C LEU A 17 -1.84 7.50 -4.44
N ARG A 18 -1.48 7.55 -5.73
CA ARG A 18 -0.37 6.77 -6.31
C ARG A 18 0.97 7.10 -5.68
N GLU A 19 1.31 8.39 -5.59
CA GLU A 19 2.57 8.84 -4.98
C GLU A 19 2.71 8.31 -3.54
N LYS A 20 1.63 8.35 -2.75
CA LYS A 20 1.65 7.85 -1.38
C LYS A 20 1.70 6.33 -1.31
N SER A 21 1.06 5.61 -2.24
CA SER A 21 1.24 4.16 -2.35
C SER A 21 2.70 3.80 -2.60
N ASP A 22 3.36 4.44 -3.57
CA ASP A 22 4.77 4.18 -3.91
C ASP A 22 5.71 4.43 -2.72
N VAL A 23 5.48 5.53 -2.00
CA VAL A 23 6.27 5.86 -0.79
C VAL A 23 6.08 4.80 0.30
N VAL A 24 4.83 4.36 0.54
CA VAL A 24 4.55 3.33 1.54
C VAL A 24 5.15 1.98 1.16
N GLU A 25 5.11 1.60 -0.12
CA GLU A 25 5.76 0.39 -0.62
C GLU A 25 7.27 0.44 -0.38
N GLY A 26 7.94 1.55 -0.72
CA GLY A 26 9.37 1.71 -0.47
C GLY A 26 9.76 1.56 1.00
N LEU A 27 8.99 2.17 1.91
CA LEU A 27 9.21 2.04 3.36
C LEU A 27 9.00 0.60 3.86
N LEU A 28 8.04 -0.13 3.28
CA LEU A 28 7.81 -1.54 3.62
C LEU A 28 8.95 -2.44 3.17
N GLU A 29 9.53 -2.16 1.99
CA GLU A 29 10.71 -2.90 1.51
C GLU A 29 11.93 -2.64 2.38
N GLU A 30 12.18 -1.38 2.75
CA GLU A 30 13.28 -1.01 3.66
C GLU A 30 13.12 -1.70 5.02
N LEU A 31 11.93 -1.63 5.61
CA LEU A 31 11.64 -2.27 6.89
C LEU A 31 11.81 -3.79 6.82
N ARG A 32 11.40 -4.44 5.71
CA ARG A 32 11.64 -5.87 5.49
C ARG A 32 13.13 -6.18 5.48
N GLY A 33 13.91 -5.39 4.76
CA GLY A 33 15.37 -5.52 4.68
C GLY A 33 16.04 -5.43 6.05
N GLU A 34 15.69 -4.41 6.85
CA GLU A 34 16.23 -4.25 8.21
C GLU A 34 15.96 -5.47 9.09
N PHE A 35 14.75 -6.04 9.03
CA PHE A 35 14.41 -7.24 9.80
C PHE A 35 15.16 -8.49 9.32
N GLU A 36 15.38 -8.64 8.02
CA GLU A 36 16.19 -9.72 7.45
C GLU A 36 17.67 -9.62 7.88
N GLU A 37 18.21 -8.41 7.93
CA GLU A 37 19.56 -8.16 8.43
C GLU A 37 19.70 -8.49 9.91
N LEU A 38 18.73 -8.06 10.74
CA LEU A 38 18.69 -8.41 12.16
C LEU A 38 18.64 -9.91 12.38
N TYR A 39 17.79 -10.63 11.62
CA TYR A 39 17.69 -12.07 11.69
C TYR A 39 19.00 -12.77 11.31
N THR A 40 19.63 -12.32 10.22
CA THR A 40 20.93 -12.82 9.78
C THR A 40 22.01 -12.58 10.82
N GLY A 41 22.03 -11.39 11.43
CA GLY A 41 22.95 -11.04 12.52
C GLY A 41 22.78 -11.94 13.73
N ILE A 42 21.54 -12.17 14.17
CA ILE A 42 21.23 -13.06 15.30
C ILE A 42 21.60 -14.50 14.98
N ASN A 43 21.37 -14.98 13.76
CA ASN A 43 21.78 -16.33 13.39
C ASN A 43 23.30 -16.50 13.34
N ARG A 44 24.05 -15.47 12.94
CA ARG A 44 25.52 -15.49 13.02
C ARG A 44 26.05 -15.63 14.46
N THR A 45 25.29 -15.15 15.47
CA THR A 45 25.65 -15.34 16.89
C THR A 45 25.64 -16.81 17.34
N SER A 46 25.07 -17.73 16.55
CA SER A 46 25.07 -19.17 16.85
C SER A 46 26.46 -19.75 17.07
N SER A 47 27.45 -19.26 16.33
CA SER A 47 28.86 -19.68 16.43
C SER A 47 29.58 -19.20 17.70
N TYR A 48 29.12 -18.11 18.31
CA TYR A 48 29.76 -17.52 19.50
C TYR A 48 29.04 -17.89 20.80
N TRP A 49 27.73 -18.19 20.72
CA TRP A 49 26.90 -18.49 21.87
C TRP A 49 26.25 -19.87 21.74
N GLU A 50 27.06 -20.87 22.01
CA GLU A 50 26.69 -22.28 22.06
C GLU A 50 26.14 -22.63 23.46
N GLY A 51 25.01 -23.33 23.51
CA GLY A 51 24.31 -23.71 24.74
C GLY A 51 22.80 -23.43 24.72
N GLU A 52 22.07 -23.99 25.69
CA GLU A 52 20.60 -23.90 25.77
C GLU A 52 20.08 -22.45 25.79
N GLY A 53 20.78 -21.53 26.47
CA GLY A 53 20.38 -20.13 26.54
C GLY A 53 20.42 -19.42 25.18
N GLY A 54 21.44 -19.67 24.38
CA GLY A 54 21.57 -19.14 23.02
C GLY A 54 20.53 -19.74 22.08
N THR A 55 20.30 -21.04 22.18
CA THR A 55 19.29 -21.75 21.38
C THR A 55 17.88 -21.26 21.71
N LYS A 56 17.55 -21.08 22.99
CA LYS A 56 16.25 -20.54 23.44
C LYS A 56 16.01 -19.14 22.90
N ARG A 57 16.99 -18.24 23.00
CA ARG A 57 16.85 -16.85 22.51
C ARG A 57 16.67 -16.79 21.00
N ARG A 58 17.39 -17.61 20.23
CA ARG A 58 17.23 -17.71 18.77
C ARG A 58 15.84 -18.26 18.40
N SER A 59 15.34 -19.27 19.14
CA SER A 59 13.99 -19.80 18.95
C SER A 59 12.90 -18.75 19.24
N GLU A 60 13.02 -17.99 20.33
CA GLU A 60 12.12 -16.88 20.66
C GLU A 60 12.15 -15.79 19.58
N TYR A 61 13.31 -15.49 19.02
CA TYR A 61 13.45 -14.51 17.96
C TYR A 61 12.84 -14.99 16.63
N ALA A 62 13.03 -16.26 16.27
CA ALA A 62 12.39 -16.87 15.10
C ALA A 62 10.85 -16.86 15.19
N GLN A 63 10.28 -16.98 16.39
CA GLN A 63 8.83 -16.82 16.59
C GLN A 63 8.37 -15.38 16.38
N LYS A 64 9.19 -14.39 16.74
CA LYS A 64 8.91 -12.97 16.49
C LYS A 64 8.97 -12.63 15.00
N GLN A 65 9.86 -13.27 14.23
CA GLN A 65 9.92 -13.11 12.77
C GLN A 65 8.57 -13.38 12.10
N LYS A 66 7.90 -14.49 12.43
CA LYS A 66 6.55 -14.79 11.90
C LYS A 66 5.52 -13.71 12.23
N THR A 67 5.70 -13.00 13.34
CA THR A 67 4.81 -11.90 13.72
C THR A 67 5.11 -10.65 12.90
N VAL A 68 6.39 -10.35 12.68
CA VAL A 68 6.83 -9.26 11.81
C VAL A 68 6.35 -9.48 10.37
N GLU A 69 6.51 -10.68 9.82
CA GLU A 69 6.04 -11.01 8.46
C GLU A 69 4.53 -10.77 8.30
N ARG A 70 3.73 -11.20 9.29
CA ARG A 70 2.28 -10.93 9.29
C ARG A 70 1.94 -9.45 9.39
N MET A 71 2.71 -8.69 10.17
CA MET A 71 2.53 -7.24 10.28
C MET A 71 2.86 -6.54 8.95
N LEU A 72 3.98 -6.88 8.33
CA LEU A 72 4.37 -6.36 7.02
C LEU A 72 3.33 -6.69 5.95
N GLN A 73 2.80 -7.91 5.95
CA GLN A 73 1.76 -8.30 5.01
C GLN A 73 0.47 -7.49 5.18
N ARG A 74 0.05 -7.24 6.43
CA ARG A 74 -1.11 -6.40 6.70
C ARG A 74 -0.89 -4.94 6.31
N LEU A 75 0.32 -4.42 6.50
CA LEU A 75 0.65 -3.06 6.10
C LEU A 75 0.66 -2.89 4.57
N ARG A 76 0.92 -3.96 3.82
CA ARG A 76 0.87 -3.98 2.36
C ARG A 76 -0.55 -3.84 1.80
N GLU A 77 -1.57 -4.16 2.58
CA GLU A 77 -2.97 -3.98 2.17
C GLU A 77 -3.29 -2.47 1.93
N TYR A 78 -2.65 -1.56 2.68
CA TYR A 78 -2.92 -0.13 2.56
C TYR A 78 -2.51 0.51 1.22
N PRO A 79 -1.29 0.30 0.68
CA PRO A 79 -0.96 0.80 -0.65
C PRO A 79 -1.81 0.16 -1.76
N GLU A 80 -2.21 -1.10 -1.61
CA GLU A 80 -3.12 -1.79 -2.54
C GLU A 80 -4.50 -1.12 -2.56
N ASP A 81 -5.08 -0.84 -1.39
CA ASP A 81 -6.36 -0.12 -1.26
C ASP A 81 -6.30 1.27 -1.91
N LEU A 82 -5.20 2.01 -1.70
CA LEU A 82 -5.00 3.34 -2.28
C LEU A 82 -4.92 3.30 -3.82
N LEU A 83 -4.30 2.27 -4.38
CA LEU A 83 -4.22 2.07 -5.84
C LEU A 83 -5.57 1.64 -6.41
N GLU A 84 -6.32 0.77 -5.73
CA GLU A 84 -7.68 0.40 -6.13
C GLU A 84 -8.58 1.64 -6.17
N MET A 85 -8.55 2.47 -5.11
CA MET A 85 -9.28 3.73 -5.09
C MET A 85 -8.91 4.61 -6.28
N ALA A 86 -7.61 4.78 -6.58
CA ALA A 86 -7.16 5.57 -7.72
C ALA A 86 -7.69 5.04 -9.07
N GLY A 87 -7.69 3.72 -9.28
CA GLY A 87 -8.21 3.09 -10.49
C GLY A 87 -9.72 3.25 -10.66
N VAL A 88 -10.49 3.06 -9.58
CA VAL A 88 -11.95 3.28 -9.58
C VAL A 88 -12.31 4.72 -10.00
N TYR A 89 -11.51 5.71 -9.60
CA TYR A 89 -11.71 7.10 -10.00
C TYR A 89 -11.43 7.35 -11.47
N GLU A 90 -10.31 6.85 -12.02
CA GLU A 90 -9.99 7.01 -13.44
C GLU A 90 -11.05 6.40 -14.35
N GLU A 91 -11.55 5.21 -14.00
CA GLU A 91 -12.64 4.59 -14.74
C GLU A 91 -13.94 5.40 -14.69
N ALA A 92 -14.28 5.96 -13.53
CA ALA A 92 -15.47 6.77 -13.35
C ALA A 92 -15.39 8.07 -14.18
N GLU A 93 -14.21 8.72 -14.21
CA GLU A 93 -13.97 9.89 -15.05
C GLU A 93 -14.07 9.55 -16.54
N ALA A 94 -13.40 8.48 -17.00
CA ALA A 94 -13.44 8.05 -18.40
C ALA A 94 -14.88 7.73 -18.87
N LYS A 95 -15.66 7.05 -18.03
CA LYS A 95 -17.09 6.79 -18.31
C LYS A 95 -17.87 8.09 -18.39
N SER A 96 -17.64 9.04 -17.47
CA SER A 96 -18.34 10.33 -17.47
C SER A 96 -18.02 11.19 -18.69
N THR A 97 -16.77 11.20 -19.18
CA THR A 97 -16.39 11.91 -20.41
C THR A 97 -17.05 11.27 -21.64
N GLY A 98 -17.08 9.94 -21.72
CA GLY A 98 -17.75 9.22 -22.81
C GLY A 98 -19.27 9.46 -22.90
N TYR A 99 -19.95 9.74 -21.77
CA TYR A 99 -21.36 10.15 -21.78
C TYR A 99 -21.59 11.62 -22.13
N SER A 100 -20.58 12.50 -22.02
CA SER A 100 -20.69 13.91 -22.41
C SER A 100 -20.54 14.13 -23.92
N GLU A 101 -19.92 13.21 -24.66
CA GLU A 101 -19.51 13.44 -26.05
C GLU A 101 -20.60 13.36 -27.16
N PRO A 102 -21.92 13.12 -26.91
CA PRO A 102 -22.91 13.41 -27.96
C PRO A 102 -24.03 14.39 -27.56
N LEU A 103 -24.00 15.08 -26.41
CA LEU A 103 -25.12 15.94 -25.99
C LEU A 103 -24.97 17.45 -26.28
N SER A 104 -24.01 17.86 -27.11
CA SER A 104 -23.83 19.28 -27.49
C SER A 104 -23.62 19.51 -28.98
N ALA A 105 -24.34 18.78 -29.85
CA ALA A 105 -24.37 19.04 -31.29
C ALA A 105 -25.78 19.26 -31.85
N ASP A 106 -26.74 19.71 -31.02
CA ASP A 106 -28.04 20.16 -31.52
C ASP A 106 -28.59 21.31 -30.65
N VAL A 107 -28.03 22.51 -30.85
CA VAL A 107 -28.71 23.76 -30.51
C VAL A 107 -28.75 24.59 -31.79
N ILE A 108 -29.83 24.39 -32.55
CA ILE A 108 -30.24 25.29 -33.63
C ILE A 108 -30.74 26.60 -32.99
N VAL A 109 -30.14 27.73 -33.38
CA VAL A 109 -30.79 29.05 -33.36
C VAL A 109 -30.57 29.70 -34.72
#